data_AF-A0A8J7Z782-F1
#
_entry.id   AF-A0A8J7Z782-F1
#
_cell.length_a   1.000
_cell.length_b   1.000
_cell.length_c   1.000
_cell.angle_alpha   90.00
_cell.angle_beta   90.00
_cell.angle_gamma   90.00
#
_symmetry.space_group_name_H-M   'P 1'
#
loop_
_entity.id
_entity.type
_entity.pdbx_description
1 polymer ?
#
loop_
_entity_poly.entity_id
_entity_poly.type
_entity_poly.pdbx_seq_one_letter_code
_entity_poly.pdbx_strand_id
1 'polypeptide(L)'
;MLLDVLLVMTFSEIPMCYYCTEYVKITKDYPSNFAIKDEESFTPRCYLHWQYMCSKCKKVKHFNGISWCSNCKEFTCVNCAEERLIRKEFFIYDYYYSIPCSKCGKYNPALDFAEYDGTHPFQLGDLKPTEDVNVWIPISDLLDQESYHKISGFKRVLSLGKTPTFKRLETLSEYKPKSTWDALAPFWLTVEEENYHHKYLILPEVFRMLDVQKGDRILDLACGKGDYARHMANRGAKVTGIDISKMIDYAIEIEEE
;
A
#
# COMPACT_ATOMS: atom_id res chain seq x y z
N MET A 1 1.17 -1.64 -53.99
CA MET A 1 1.02 -2.76 -53.03
C MET A 1 2.40 -3.15 -52.53
N LEU A 2 2.92 -2.40 -51.57
CA LEU A 2 4.10 -2.75 -50.79
C LEU A 2 3.68 -2.43 -49.36
N LEU A 3 3.23 -3.46 -48.66
CA LEU A 3 2.83 -3.40 -47.26
C LEU A 3 3.98 -3.97 -46.45
N ASP A 4 4.37 -3.17 -45.46
CA ASP A 4 5.50 -3.35 -44.57
C ASP A 4 5.55 -4.75 -43.93
N VAL A 5 6.75 -5.33 -43.95
CA VAL A 5 7.14 -6.46 -43.11
C VAL A 5 7.27 -5.90 -41.69
N LEU A 6 6.15 -5.81 -40.98
CA LEU A 6 6.14 -5.66 -39.53
C LEU A 6 6.74 -6.93 -38.94
N LEU A 7 7.93 -6.75 -38.39
CA LEU A 7 8.65 -7.67 -37.53
C LEU A 7 7.71 -8.06 -36.37
N VAL A 8 7.02 -9.19 -36.49
CA VAL A 8 6.30 -9.80 -35.38
C VAL A 8 7.37 -10.34 -34.42
N MET A 9 7.79 -9.49 -33.48
CA MET A 9 8.54 -9.93 -32.31
C MET A 9 7.60 -10.86 -31.53
N THR A 10 7.87 -12.15 -31.59
CA THR A 10 7.25 -13.16 -30.74
C THR A 10 7.53 -12.77 -29.29
N PHE A 11 6.50 -12.35 -28.54
CA PHE A 11 6.60 -12.18 -27.09
C PHE A 11 7.03 -13.53 -26.50
N SER A 12 8.29 -13.61 -26.06
CA SER A 12 8.70 -14.64 -25.10
C SER A 12 7.84 -14.45 -23.86
N GLU A 13 7.07 -15.46 -23.46
CA GLU A 13 6.32 -15.45 -22.20
C GLU A 13 7.31 -15.18 -21.06
N ILE A 14 7.23 -14.01 -20.44
CA ILE A 14 8.12 -13.64 -19.33
C ILE A 14 7.85 -14.63 -18.19
N PRO A 15 8.87 -15.33 -17.68
CA PRO A 15 8.66 -16.36 -16.66
C PRO A 15 8.20 -15.73 -15.34
N MET A 16 7.36 -16.45 -14.59
CA MET A 16 6.94 -16.03 -13.26
C MET A 16 8.06 -16.23 -12.23
N CYS A 17 8.07 -15.42 -11.17
CA CYS A 17 9.02 -15.61 -10.08
C CYS A 17 8.78 -16.95 -9.36
N TYR A 18 9.82 -17.77 -9.26
CA TYR A 18 9.82 -19.07 -8.58
C TYR A 18 9.25 -19.01 -7.15
N TYR A 19 9.72 -18.05 -6.34
CA TYR A 19 9.25 -17.93 -4.95
C TYR A 19 7.77 -17.54 -4.89
N CYS A 20 7.33 -16.58 -5.72
CA CYS A 20 5.92 -16.22 -5.79
C CYS A 20 5.07 -17.42 -6.24
N THR A 21 5.50 -18.22 -7.21
CA THR A 21 4.75 -19.40 -7.66
C THR A 21 4.68 -20.47 -6.59
N GLU A 22 5.71 -20.63 -5.77
CA GLU A 22 5.65 -21.53 -4.62
C GLU A 22 4.75 -20.99 -3.50
N TYR A 23 4.81 -19.69 -3.19
CA TYR A 23 4.02 -19.10 -2.11
C TYR A 23 2.51 -19.14 -2.41
N VAL A 24 2.10 -18.93 -3.67
CA VAL A 24 0.69 -19.03 -4.13
C VAL A 24 0.08 -20.42 -3.84
N LYS A 25 0.88 -21.49 -3.87
CA LYS A 25 0.39 -22.85 -3.59
C LYS A 25 -0.05 -23.02 -2.13
N ILE A 26 0.50 -22.21 -1.23
CA ILE A 26 0.25 -22.25 0.21
C ILE A 26 -0.74 -21.16 0.61
N THR A 27 -0.55 -19.94 0.09
CA THR A 27 -1.30 -18.73 0.44
C THR A 27 -2.06 -18.24 -0.78
N LYS A 28 -3.38 -18.47 -0.80
CA LYS A 28 -4.22 -18.26 -2.00
C LYS A 28 -4.35 -16.80 -2.45
N ASP A 29 -4.19 -15.85 -1.53
CA ASP A 29 -4.27 -14.41 -1.78
C ASP A 29 -2.90 -13.77 -2.12
N TYR A 30 -1.83 -14.58 -2.15
CA TYR A 30 -0.50 -14.08 -2.47
C TYR A 30 -0.40 -13.72 -3.97
N PRO A 31 0.06 -12.50 -4.33
CA PRO A 31 0.20 -12.07 -5.72
C PRO A 31 1.41 -12.71 -6.39
N SER A 32 1.29 -13.06 -7.67
CA SER A 32 2.43 -13.56 -8.45
C SER A 32 3.06 -12.44 -9.28
N ASN A 33 4.38 -12.35 -9.23
CA ASN A 33 5.16 -11.34 -9.94
C ASN A 33 5.96 -11.96 -11.08
N PHE A 34 6.11 -11.23 -12.18
CA PHE A 34 7.03 -11.60 -13.27
C PHE A 34 8.48 -11.57 -12.80
N ALA A 35 9.31 -12.43 -13.36
CA ALA A 35 10.73 -12.42 -13.15
C ALA A 35 11.39 -11.32 -14.00
N ILE A 36 12.35 -10.63 -13.39
CA ILE A 36 13.20 -9.61 -14.04
C ILE A 36 14.69 -9.87 -13.78
N LYS A 37 14.99 -11.00 -13.12
CA LYS A 37 16.31 -11.49 -12.77
C LYS A 37 16.35 -12.99 -13.01
N ASP A 38 17.49 -13.45 -13.52
CA ASP A 38 17.77 -14.85 -13.80
C ASP A 38 16.63 -15.54 -14.59
N GLU A 39 16.07 -14.86 -15.58
CA GLU A 39 14.89 -15.28 -16.35
C GLU A 39 15.07 -16.65 -17.02
N GLU A 40 16.28 -16.96 -17.49
CA GLU A 40 16.61 -18.24 -18.14
C GLU A 40 17.00 -19.34 -17.13
N SER A 41 17.03 -19.04 -15.83
CA SER A 41 17.43 -20.00 -14.80
C SER A 41 16.28 -20.92 -14.37
N PHE A 42 16.62 -21.97 -13.61
CA PHE A 42 15.61 -22.81 -12.97
C PHE A 42 14.85 -22.08 -11.83
N THR A 43 15.38 -20.95 -11.33
CA THR A 43 14.78 -20.16 -10.25
C THR A 43 14.68 -18.68 -10.65
N PRO A 44 13.83 -18.33 -11.64
CA PRO A 44 13.65 -16.96 -12.07
C PRO A 44 13.03 -16.12 -10.95
N ARG A 45 13.44 -14.85 -10.81
CA ARG A 45 13.13 -14.02 -9.62
C ARG A 45 12.58 -12.65 -9.99
N CYS A 46 11.58 -12.20 -9.22
CA CYS A 46 11.12 -10.82 -9.24
C CYS A 46 12.05 -9.93 -8.40
N TYR A 47 11.76 -8.62 -8.39
CA TYR A 47 12.51 -7.64 -7.61
C TYR A 47 12.54 -7.95 -6.10
N LEU A 48 11.42 -8.41 -5.51
CA LEU A 48 11.33 -8.72 -4.08
C LEU A 48 12.24 -9.88 -3.67
N HIS A 49 12.28 -10.92 -4.49
CA HIS A 49 12.98 -12.17 -4.22
C HIS A 49 14.40 -12.21 -4.79
N TRP A 50 15.04 -11.04 -4.95
CA TRP A 50 16.37 -10.92 -5.50
C TRP A 50 17.44 -10.74 -4.43
N GLN A 51 18.12 -9.59 -4.46
CA GLN A 51 19.28 -9.28 -3.66
C GLN A 51 19.23 -7.82 -3.21
N TYR A 52 19.70 -7.61 -1.99
CA TYR A 52 19.73 -6.32 -1.34
C TYR A 52 21.14 -6.03 -0.85
N MET A 53 21.53 -4.75 -0.89
CA MET A 53 22.87 -4.33 -0.48
C MET A 53 22.92 -4.10 1.04
N CYS A 54 23.82 -4.78 1.73
CA CYS A 54 24.03 -4.56 3.16
C CYS A 54 24.67 -3.18 3.42
N SER A 55 24.10 -2.42 4.36
CA SER A 55 24.61 -1.10 4.74
C SER A 55 26.01 -1.14 5.35
N LYS A 56 26.39 -2.24 6.02
CA LYS A 56 27.68 -2.41 6.71
C LYS A 56 28.82 -2.86 5.78
N CYS A 57 28.69 -3.99 5.10
CA CYS A 57 29.77 -4.52 4.23
C CYS A 57 29.66 -4.11 2.76
N LYS A 58 28.57 -3.45 2.35
CA LYS A 58 28.28 -3.05 0.96
C LYS A 58 28.23 -4.21 -0.05
N LYS A 59 28.14 -5.45 0.44
CA LYS A 59 27.92 -6.63 -0.42
C LYS A 59 26.44 -6.88 -0.61
N VAL A 60 26.09 -7.32 -1.82
CA VAL A 60 24.75 -7.81 -2.14
C VAL A 60 24.52 -9.16 -1.48
N LYS A 61 23.30 -9.37 -0.99
CA LYS A 61 22.89 -10.58 -0.30
C LYS A 61 21.50 -10.95 -0.74
N HIS A 62 21.26 -12.25 -0.85
CA HIS A 62 19.96 -12.80 -1.13
C HIS A 62 18.95 -12.37 -0.05
N PHE A 63 17.68 -12.23 -0.43
CA PHE A 63 16.63 -11.68 0.45
C PHE A 63 16.49 -12.46 1.78
N ASN A 64 16.62 -13.79 1.75
CA ASN A 64 16.60 -14.64 2.95
C ASN A 64 17.84 -14.48 3.87
N GLY A 65 18.88 -13.76 3.45
CA GLY A 65 20.13 -13.57 4.19
C GLY A 65 20.34 -12.13 4.68
N ILE A 66 19.30 -11.31 4.67
CA ILE A 66 19.40 -9.89 5.01
C ILE A 66 18.11 -9.43 5.70
N SER A 67 18.23 -8.51 6.66
CA SER A 67 17.11 -7.91 7.38
C SER A 67 17.06 -6.40 7.18
N TRP A 68 15.87 -5.83 7.30
CA TRP A 68 15.63 -4.38 7.29
C TRP A 68 15.32 -3.88 8.70
N CYS A 69 15.88 -2.73 9.07
CA CYS A 69 15.50 -2.04 10.30
C CYS A 69 14.76 -0.75 9.99
N SER A 70 13.46 -0.70 10.27
CA SER A 70 12.63 0.49 10.02
C SER A 70 13.07 1.72 10.82
N ASN A 71 13.58 1.54 12.04
CA ASN A 71 14.04 2.66 12.87
C ASN A 71 15.33 3.31 12.34
N CYS A 72 16.26 2.50 11.82
CA CYS A 72 17.56 2.99 11.36
C CYS A 72 17.65 3.16 9.84
N LYS A 73 16.63 2.71 9.11
CA LYS A 73 16.55 2.67 7.65
C LYS A 73 17.78 2.01 7.01
N GLU A 74 18.17 0.84 7.53
CA GLU A 74 19.37 0.12 7.08
C GLU A 74 19.14 -1.38 6.93
N PHE A 75 19.85 -1.94 5.95
CA PHE A 75 19.95 -3.38 5.74
C PHE A 75 21.15 -3.97 6.46
N THR A 76 20.94 -5.05 7.21
CA THR A 76 22.01 -5.83 7.84
C THR A 76 21.97 -7.28 7.37
N CYS A 77 23.11 -7.82 6.93
CA CYS A 77 23.18 -9.21 6.46
C CYS A 77 23.68 -10.18 7.53
N VAL A 78 23.38 -11.46 7.33
CA VAL A 78 23.82 -12.57 8.20
C VAL A 78 25.33 -12.58 8.44
N ASN A 79 26.16 -12.20 7.45
CA ASN A 79 27.62 -12.22 7.64
C ASN A 79 28.17 -11.00 8.41
N CYS A 80 27.34 -10.01 8.72
CA CYS A 80 27.74 -8.75 9.32
C CYS A 80 27.35 -8.61 10.78
N ALA A 81 26.62 -9.59 11.31
CA ALA A 81 25.98 -9.58 12.59
C ALA A 81 25.93 -11.02 13.13
N GLU A 82 25.73 -11.17 14.44
CA GLU A 82 25.48 -12.49 15.04
C GLU A 82 23.99 -12.79 14.94
N GLU A 83 23.61 -13.56 13.93
CA GLU A 83 22.24 -13.95 13.64
C GLU A 83 21.73 -15.06 14.57
N ARG A 84 20.41 -15.16 14.69
CA ARG A 84 19.73 -16.27 15.37
C ARG A 84 18.85 -17.01 14.39
N LEU A 85 18.91 -18.33 14.40
CA LEU A 85 17.98 -19.16 13.64
C LEU A 85 16.75 -19.47 14.50
N ILE A 86 15.56 -19.11 14.01
CA ILE A 86 14.29 -19.34 14.70
C ILE A 86 13.49 -20.34 13.88
N ARG A 87 13.13 -21.49 14.48
CA ARG A 87 12.30 -22.51 13.83
C ARG A 87 10.84 -22.11 13.88
N LYS A 88 10.23 -21.97 12.70
CA LYS A 88 8.83 -21.64 12.51
C LYS A 88 8.46 -22.00 11.07
N GLU A 89 7.34 -22.67 10.89
CA GLU A 89 6.81 -22.95 9.55
C GLU A 89 6.13 -21.70 8.99
N PHE A 90 6.50 -21.31 7.77
CA PHE A 90 5.90 -20.21 7.02
C PHE A 90 6.23 -20.38 5.53
N PHE A 91 5.27 -20.07 4.64
CA PHE A 91 5.41 -20.35 3.21
C PHE A 91 6.02 -21.76 2.96
N ILE A 92 7.16 -21.83 2.27
CA ILE A 92 7.90 -23.07 1.94
C ILE A 92 9.06 -23.37 2.91
N TYR A 93 9.14 -22.66 4.03
CA TYR A 93 10.26 -22.73 4.97
C TYR A 93 9.83 -23.25 6.34
N ASP A 94 10.78 -23.78 7.09
CA ASP A 94 10.65 -24.27 8.48
C ASP A 94 11.52 -23.48 9.48
N TYR A 95 12.27 -22.47 9.01
CA TYR A 95 13.03 -21.54 9.84
C TYR A 95 13.28 -20.21 9.12
N TYR A 96 13.61 -19.18 9.91
CA TYR A 96 14.10 -17.90 9.40
C TYR A 96 15.26 -17.36 10.25
N TYR A 97 16.05 -16.46 9.67
CA TYR A 97 17.09 -15.75 10.39
C TYR A 97 16.55 -14.49 11.06
N SER A 98 16.89 -14.28 12.32
CA SER A 98 16.71 -13.03 13.04
C SER A 98 18.07 -12.34 13.16
N ILE A 99 18.21 -11.20 12.49
CA ILE A 99 19.49 -10.52 12.28
C ILE A 99 19.44 -9.15 12.98
N PRO A 100 20.37 -8.86 13.91
CA PRO A 100 20.38 -7.58 14.61
C PRO A 100 20.86 -6.46 13.69
N CYS A 101 20.20 -5.31 13.79
CA CYS A 101 20.60 -4.10 13.08
C CYS A 101 22.01 -3.67 13.50
N SER A 102 22.88 -3.38 12.53
CA SER A 102 24.25 -2.92 12.80
C SER A 102 24.36 -1.61 13.57
N LYS A 103 23.30 -0.79 13.60
CA LYS A 103 23.27 0.50 14.32
C LYS A 103 22.68 0.41 15.72
N CYS A 104 21.47 -0.12 15.85
CA CYS A 104 20.73 -0.11 17.12
C CYS A 104 20.71 -1.47 17.85
N GLY A 105 21.22 -2.54 17.24
CA GLY A 105 21.21 -3.88 17.82
C GLY A 105 19.84 -4.56 17.87
N LYS A 106 18.75 -3.89 17.47
CA LYS A 106 17.41 -4.48 17.41
C LYS A 106 17.41 -5.63 16.40
N TYR A 107 16.93 -6.79 16.83
CA TYR A 107 16.74 -7.96 15.98
C TYR A 107 15.53 -7.76 15.06
N ASN A 108 15.71 -8.02 13.77
CA ASN A 108 14.65 -7.99 12.77
C ASN A 108 14.71 -9.29 11.96
N PRO A 109 13.58 -9.82 11.49
CA PRO A 109 13.57 -11.00 10.63
C PRO A 109 14.28 -10.73 9.30
N ALA A 110 14.81 -11.79 8.68
CA ALA A 110 15.23 -11.76 7.29
C ALA A 110 14.02 -11.52 6.37
N LEU A 111 14.27 -11.04 5.15
CA LEU A 111 13.20 -10.49 4.30
C LEU A 111 12.16 -11.53 3.86
N ASP A 112 12.54 -12.81 3.79
CA ASP A 112 11.61 -13.93 3.54
C ASP A 112 10.51 -14.01 4.60
N PHE A 113 10.89 -13.97 5.88
CA PHE A 113 9.92 -13.96 6.98
C PHE A 113 9.30 -12.58 7.18
N ALA A 114 10.04 -11.50 6.92
CA ALA A 114 9.50 -10.15 6.99
C ALA A 114 8.33 -9.95 6.00
N GLU A 115 8.41 -10.59 4.84
CA GLU A 115 7.30 -10.61 3.88
C GLU A 115 6.10 -11.41 4.40
N TYR A 116 6.37 -12.55 5.04
CA TYR A 116 5.35 -13.38 5.67
C TYR A 116 4.59 -12.63 6.78
N ASP A 117 5.31 -11.90 7.63
CA ASP A 117 4.76 -11.24 8.82
C ASP A 117 4.33 -9.78 8.61
N GLY A 118 4.48 -9.25 7.39
CA GLY A 118 4.06 -7.89 7.06
C GLY A 118 5.07 -6.80 7.43
N THR A 119 6.27 -7.15 7.89
CA THR A 119 7.33 -6.21 8.28
C THR A 119 8.37 -5.92 7.19
N HIS A 120 8.15 -6.39 5.96
CA HIS A 120 9.03 -6.09 4.84
C HIS A 120 9.08 -4.58 4.57
N PRO A 121 10.24 -3.97 4.22
CA PRO A 121 10.35 -2.52 3.99
C PRO A 121 9.36 -1.97 2.96
N PHE A 122 9.01 -2.75 1.93
CA PHE A 122 8.01 -2.35 0.95
C PHE A 122 6.57 -2.44 1.48
N GLN A 123 6.28 -3.37 2.39
CA GLN A 123 4.98 -3.47 3.08
C GLN A 123 4.81 -2.35 4.11
N LEU A 124 5.88 -1.99 4.82
CA LEU A 124 5.91 -0.88 5.77
C LEU A 124 5.86 0.51 5.10
N GLY A 125 6.10 0.60 3.79
CA GLY A 125 6.22 1.87 3.07
C GLY A 125 7.54 2.61 3.29
N ASP A 126 8.52 1.96 3.91
CA ASP A 126 9.86 2.52 4.15
C ASP A 126 10.69 2.68 2.89
N LEU A 127 10.47 1.78 1.93
CA LEU A 127 11.08 1.80 0.61
C LEU A 127 9.98 1.77 -0.45
N LYS A 128 10.29 2.32 -1.62
CA LYS A 128 9.46 2.21 -2.81
C LYS A 128 10.16 1.29 -3.81
N PRO A 129 9.45 0.31 -4.38
CA PRO A 129 10.01 -0.48 -5.47
C PRO A 129 10.42 0.42 -6.63
N THR A 130 11.55 0.10 -7.27
CA THR A 130 12.01 0.79 -8.49
C THR A 130 11.47 0.13 -9.76
N GLU A 131 10.86 -1.05 -9.61
CA GLU A 131 10.34 -1.91 -10.66
C GLU A 131 8.87 -2.17 -10.35
N ASP A 132 8.08 -2.47 -11.39
CA ASP A 132 6.67 -2.83 -11.22
C ASP A 132 6.56 -4.19 -10.52
N VAL A 133 6.13 -4.17 -9.27
CA VAL A 133 6.03 -5.36 -8.42
C VAL A 133 4.84 -5.26 -7.48
N ASN A 134 4.03 -6.31 -7.46
CA ASN A 134 2.93 -6.48 -6.53
C ASN A 134 3.50 -6.93 -5.18
N VAL A 135 3.36 -6.07 -4.18
CA VAL A 135 3.76 -6.36 -2.80
C VAL A 135 2.57 -7.00 -2.09
N TRP A 136 2.74 -8.22 -1.59
CA TRP A 136 1.71 -8.90 -0.81
C TRP A 136 1.51 -8.19 0.53
N ILE A 137 0.27 -8.15 1.03
CA ILE A 137 -0.05 -7.69 2.39
C ILE A 137 -0.71 -8.85 3.11
N PRO A 138 -0.05 -9.50 4.08
CA PRO A 138 -0.65 -10.59 4.84
C PRO A 138 -1.92 -10.10 5.53
N ILE A 139 -3.04 -10.78 5.26
CA ILE A 139 -4.32 -10.55 5.93
C ILE A 139 -4.33 -11.21 7.33
N SER A 140 -3.26 -11.91 7.73
CA SER A 140 -3.20 -12.60 9.01
C SER A 140 -3.04 -11.62 10.18
N ASP A 141 -4.04 -11.63 11.06
CA ASP A 141 -4.09 -10.96 12.36
C ASP A 141 -3.66 -9.48 12.36
N LEU A 142 -4.57 -8.64 11.85
CA LEU A 142 -4.80 -7.27 12.36
C LEU A 142 -5.22 -7.28 13.85
N LEU A 143 -4.51 -8.04 14.70
CA LEU A 143 -4.55 -7.92 16.15
C LEU A 143 -3.46 -6.91 16.54
N ASP A 144 -3.92 -5.71 16.87
CA ASP A 144 -3.19 -4.68 17.58
C ASP A 144 -1.80 -4.34 17.04
N GLN A 145 -1.75 -3.72 15.85
CA GLN A 145 -0.90 -2.53 15.81
C GLN A 145 -1.63 -1.46 16.64
N GLU A 146 -1.19 -1.27 17.88
CA GLU A 146 -1.48 -0.04 18.62
C GLU A 146 -1.01 1.12 17.74
N SER A 147 -1.97 1.65 16.98
CA SER A 147 -1.83 2.90 16.29
C SER A 147 -1.41 3.93 17.34
N TYR A 148 -0.20 4.48 17.21
CA TYR A 148 0.25 5.64 17.99
C TYR A 148 -0.62 6.90 17.71
N HIS A 149 -1.64 6.79 16.86
CA HIS A 149 -2.82 7.65 16.90
C HIS A 149 -3.77 7.14 17.99
N LYS A 150 -3.77 7.82 19.15
CA LYS A 150 -4.64 7.58 20.32
C LYS A 150 -6.16 7.63 20.07
N ILE A 151 -6.63 7.61 18.83
CA ILE A 151 -8.04 7.46 18.48
C ILE A 151 -8.11 6.56 17.22
N SER A 152 -7.96 5.25 17.41
CA SER A 152 -8.15 4.28 16.34
C SER A 152 -9.62 4.25 15.90
N GLY A 153 -9.85 4.35 14.59
CA GLY A 153 -11.18 4.33 13.98
C GLY A 153 -12.01 3.10 14.35
N PHE A 154 -11.37 1.99 14.74
CA PHE A 154 -12.07 0.76 15.16
C PHE A 154 -12.77 0.89 16.51
N LYS A 155 -12.15 1.57 17.51
CA LYS A 155 -12.83 1.91 18.77
C LYS A 155 -13.95 2.93 18.52
N ARG A 156 -13.80 3.83 17.54
CA ARG A 156 -14.89 4.73 17.11
C ARG A 156 -16.05 3.93 16.51
N VAL A 157 -15.80 3.04 15.56
CA VAL A 157 -16.82 2.17 14.92
C VAL A 157 -17.53 1.27 15.93
N LEU A 158 -16.81 0.65 16.86
CA LEU A 158 -17.43 -0.17 17.92
C LEU A 158 -18.10 0.67 19.02
N SER A 159 -17.60 1.87 19.32
CA SER A 159 -18.29 2.82 20.21
C SER A 159 -19.56 3.41 19.59
N LEU A 160 -19.64 3.47 18.26
CA LEU A 160 -20.85 3.78 17.49
C LEU A 160 -21.83 2.59 17.47
N GLY A 161 -21.37 1.38 17.83
CA GLY A 161 -22.18 0.18 18.04
C GLY A 161 -23.02 0.21 19.32
N LYS A 162 -22.71 1.10 20.28
CA LYS A 162 -23.78 1.69 21.09
C LYS A 162 -24.48 2.64 20.14
N THR A 163 -25.58 2.22 19.51
CA THR A 163 -26.42 3.11 18.70
C THR A 163 -26.55 4.41 19.45
N PRO A 164 -25.85 5.49 19.05
CA PRO A 164 -26.15 6.78 19.58
C PRO A 164 -27.59 6.96 19.14
N THR A 165 -28.49 7.20 20.08
CA THR A 165 -29.79 7.75 19.73
C THR A 165 -29.50 9.14 19.19
N PHE A 166 -29.06 9.20 17.93
CA PHE A 166 -29.01 10.42 17.17
C PHE A 166 -30.45 10.86 17.11
N LYS A 167 -30.77 11.96 17.80
CA LYS A 167 -32.06 12.62 17.62
C LYS A 167 -32.15 12.85 16.12
N ARG A 168 -33.10 12.18 15.47
CA ARG A 168 -33.42 12.46 14.07
C ARG A 168 -33.70 13.95 14.03
N LEU A 169 -32.87 14.69 13.30
CA LEU A 169 -33.11 16.10 13.09
C LEU A 169 -34.33 16.18 12.18
N GLU A 170 -35.44 16.68 12.71
CA GLU A 170 -36.64 16.92 11.90
C GLU A 170 -36.39 18.02 10.87
N THR A 171 -35.47 18.94 11.18
CA THR A 171 -35.01 20.01 10.28
C THR A 171 -33.50 20.26 10.42
N LEU A 172 -32.84 20.58 9.31
CA LEU A 172 -31.41 20.94 9.30
C LEU A 172 -31.14 22.29 9.98
N SER A 173 -32.16 23.15 10.14
CA SER A 173 -32.06 24.45 10.83
C SER A 173 -31.66 24.34 12.31
N GLU A 174 -31.89 23.18 12.94
CA GLU A 174 -31.47 22.92 14.33
C GLU A 174 -29.98 22.57 14.45
N TYR A 175 -29.31 22.28 13.34
CA TYR A 175 -27.91 21.87 13.32
C TYR A 175 -27.03 22.99 12.79
N LYS A 176 -26.14 23.49 13.66
CA LYS A 176 -25.02 24.32 13.22
C LYS A 176 -23.82 23.41 13.01
N PRO A 177 -23.53 22.98 11.77
CA PRO A 177 -22.35 22.19 11.49
C PRO A 177 -21.11 22.95 11.95
N LYS A 178 -20.29 22.30 12.78
CA LYS A 178 -18.99 22.82 13.19
C LYS A 178 -17.97 21.78 12.79
N SER A 179 -17.20 22.06 11.75
CA SER A 179 -16.13 21.19 11.32
C SER A 179 -14.82 21.62 11.95
N THR A 180 -14.06 20.68 12.51
CA THR A 180 -12.67 20.92 12.87
C THR A 180 -11.79 21.16 11.63
N TRP A 181 -12.28 20.76 10.45
CA TRP A 181 -11.60 20.93 9.17
C TRP A 181 -11.70 22.35 8.62
N ASP A 182 -12.64 23.18 9.07
CA ASP A 182 -12.73 24.58 8.63
C ASP A 182 -11.44 25.36 8.92
N ALA A 183 -10.83 25.10 10.07
CA ALA A 183 -9.55 25.72 10.45
C ALA A 183 -8.36 25.18 9.64
N LEU A 184 -8.49 23.99 9.05
CA LEU A 184 -7.44 23.31 8.29
C LEU A 184 -7.60 23.49 6.78
N ALA A 185 -8.76 23.97 6.31
CA ALA A 185 -9.05 24.16 4.91
C ALA A 185 -7.98 24.97 4.16
N PRO A 186 -7.49 26.13 4.66
CA PRO A 186 -6.45 26.88 3.94
C PRO A 186 -5.18 26.08 3.67
N PHE A 187 -4.80 25.20 4.60
CA PHE A 187 -3.65 24.31 4.40
C PHE A 187 -4.00 23.21 3.39
N TRP A 188 -5.11 22.50 3.58
CA TRP A 188 -5.51 21.36 2.73
C TRP A 188 -5.81 21.73 1.27
N LEU A 189 -6.26 22.97 1.02
CA LEU A 189 -6.47 23.46 -0.34
C LEU A 189 -5.14 23.65 -1.09
N THR A 190 -4.05 23.94 -0.38
CA THR A 190 -2.71 24.13 -0.97
C THR A 190 -1.89 22.84 -1.12
N VAL A 191 -2.35 21.74 -0.50
CA VAL A 191 -1.71 20.44 -0.66
C VAL A 191 -2.07 19.92 -2.05
N GLU A 192 -1.16 20.09 -3.01
CA GLU A 192 -1.19 19.30 -4.24
C GLU A 192 -0.96 17.84 -3.86
N GLU A 193 -1.65 16.91 -4.54
CA GLU A 193 -1.49 15.47 -4.33
C GLU A 193 -0.13 14.98 -4.86
N GLU A 194 0.96 15.46 -4.27
CA GLU A 194 2.32 14.95 -4.44
C GLU A 194 2.62 13.80 -3.47
N ASN A 195 1.69 13.48 -2.55
CA ASN A 195 1.82 12.29 -1.73
C ASN A 195 1.70 11.05 -2.61
N TYR A 196 2.85 10.48 -2.95
CA TYR A 196 2.99 9.28 -3.76
C TYR A 196 2.04 8.15 -3.34
N HIS A 197 1.84 7.94 -2.03
CA HIS A 197 0.96 6.88 -1.55
C HIS A 197 -0.50 7.16 -1.90
N HIS A 198 -0.92 8.41 -1.83
CA HIS A 198 -2.27 8.79 -2.22
C HIS A 198 -2.44 8.67 -3.74
N LYS A 199 -1.55 9.27 -4.53
CA LYS A 199 -1.66 9.36 -5.99
C LYS A 199 -1.46 8.02 -6.71
N TYR A 200 -0.49 7.22 -6.29
CA TYR A 200 -0.06 6.02 -7.03
C TYR A 200 -0.44 4.70 -6.37
N LEU A 201 -0.88 4.69 -5.10
CA LEU A 201 -1.30 3.45 -4.42
C LEU A 201 -2.77 3.47 -4.03
N ILE A 202 -3.21 4.52 -3.34
CA ILE A 202 -4.58 4.59 -2.79
C ILE A 202 -5.58 4.93 -3.90
N LEU A 203 -5.38 6.02 -4.65
CA LEU A 203 -6.31 6.47 -5.67
C LEU A 203 -6.56 5.44 -6.78
N PRO A 204 -5.54 4.79 -7.37
CA PRO A 204 -5.77 3.79 -8.42
C PRO A 204 -6.61 2.62 -7.92
N GLU A 205 -6.32 2.11 -6.72
CA GLU A 205 -7.07 0.99 -6.14
C GLU A 205 -8.48 1.40 -5.72
N VAL A 206 -8.66 2.59 -5.13
CA VAL A 206 -10.00 3.12 -4.82
C VAL A 206 -10.83 3.24 -6.08
N PHE A 207 -10.29 3.81 -7.17
CA PHE A 207 -11.04 3.91 -8.43
C PHE A 207 -11.24 2.58 -9.14
N ARG A 208 -10.30 1.64 -9.02
CA ARG A 208 -10.48 0.26 -9.51
C ARG A 208 -11.60 -0.46 -8.76
N MET A 209 -11.68 -0.29 -7.45
CA MET A 209 -12.74 -0.88 -6.61
C MET A 209 -14.10 -0.23 -6.83
N LEU A 210 -14.14 1.09 -7.01
CA LEU A 210 -15.37 1.81 -7.35
C LEU A 210 -15.88 1.44 -8.75
N ASP A 211 -14.98 1.04 -9.65
CA ASP A 211 -15.25 0.62 -11.03
C ASP A 211 -16.26 1.54 -11.73
N VAL A 212 -16.00 2.85 -11.65
CA VAL A 212 -16.94 3.89 -12.05
C VAL A 212 -17.25 3.80 -13.55
N GLN A 213 -18.53 3.62 -13.87
CA GLN A 213 -19.04 3.57 -15.23
C GLN A 213 -19.68 4.90 -15.65
N LYS A 214 -19.67 5.14 -16.96
CA LYS A 214 -20.37 6.30 -17.55
C LYS A 214 -21.86 6.21 -17.25
N GLY A 215 -22.41 7.27 -16.66
CA GLY A 215 -23.82 7.39 -16.31
C GLY A 215 -24.16 6.98 -14.88
N ASP A 216 -23.20 6.45 -14.12
CA ASP A 216 -23.40 6.11 -12.71
C ASP A 216 -23.83 7.32 -11.88
N ARG A 217 -24.59 7.07 -10.82
CA ARG A 217 -25.01 8.10 -9.87
C ARG A 217 -24.30 7.85 -8.56
N ILE A 218 -23.35 8.72 -8.22
CA ILE A 218 -22.44 8.52 -7.08
C ILE A 218 -22.64 9.63 -6.06
N LEU A 219 -22.68 9.25 -4.79
CA LEU A 219 -22.66 10.18 -3.65
C LEU A 219 -21.28 10.11 -3.00
N ASP A 220 -20.52 11.20 -3.08
CA ASP A 220 -19.23 11.34 -2.41
C ASP A 220 -19.43 12.02 -1.05
N LEU A 221 -19.32 11.23 0.03
CA LEU A 221 -19.52 11.69 1.40
C LEU A 221 -18.18 12.11 2.01
N ALA A 222 -18.16 13.31 2.59
CA ALA A 222 -16.94 14.00 3.02
C ALA A 222 -15.98 14.28 1.85
N CYS A 223 -16.52 14.86 0.77
CA CYS A 223 -15.81 15.05 -0.49
C CYS A 223 -14.68 16.10 -0.42
N GLY A 224 -14.56 16.84 0.68
CA GLY A 224 -13.58 17.92 0.86
C GLY A 224 -13.62 18.93 -0.28
N LYS A 225 -12.47 19.16 -0.91
CA LYS A 225 -12.32 20.06 -2.07
C LYS A 225 -12.76 19.47 -3.41
N GLY A 226 -13.26 18.23 -3.43
CA GLY A 226 -13.88 17.61 -4.60
C GLY A 226 -12.96 16.81 -5.54
N ASP A 227 -11.75 16.43 -5.11
CA ASP A 227 -10.78 15.76 -6.00
C ASP A 227 -11.29 14.43 -6.54
N TYR A 228 -11.85 13.60 -5.66
CA TYR A 228 -12.42 12.30 -6.03
C TYR A 228 -13.66 12.48 -6.88
N ALA A 229 -14.57 13.38 -6.47
CA ALA A 229 -15.76 13.72 -7.20
C ALA A 229 -15.46 14.12 -8.66
N ARG A 230 -14.48 15.01 -8.88
CA ARG A 230 -14.02 15.38 -10.23
C ARG A 230 -13.44 14.20 -11.00
N HIS A 231 -12.62 13.38 -10.35
CA HIS A 231 -12.02 12.21 -10.99
C HIS A 231 -13.07 11.19 -11.48
N MET A 232 -14.16 11.01 -10.73
CA MET A 232 -15.30 10.17 -11.10
C MET A 232 -16.18 10.84 -12.16
N ALA A 233 -16.42 12.15 -12.06
CA ALA A 233 -17.16 12.92 -13.05
C ALA A 233 -16.46 12.91 -14.42
N ASN A 234 -15.13 13.01 -14.46
CA ASN A 234 -14.31 12.89 -15.67
C ASN A 234 -14.41 11.51 -16.36
N ARG A 235 -14.85 10.47 -15.64
CA ARG A 235 -15.17 9.14 -16.19
C ARG A 235 -16.62 9.03 -16.71
N GLY A 236 -17.38 10.12 -16.61
CA GLY A 236 -18.75 10.22 -17.10
C GLY A 236 -19.82 9.87 -16.08
N ALA A 237 -19.48 9.75 -14.79
CA ALA A 237 -20.47 9.60 -13.72
C ALA A 237 -21.14 10.93 -13.37
N LYS A 238 -22.35 10.85 -12.81
CA LYS A 238 -23.08 11.95 -12.19
C LYS A 238 -22.83 11.90 -10.69
N VAL A 239 -21.95 12.78 -10.21
CA VAL A 239 -21.50 12.79 -8.82
C VAL A 239 -22.20 13.89 -8.03
N THR A 240 -22.59 13.60 -6.80
CA THR A 240 -23.02 14.58 -5.80
C THR A 240 -22.04 14.53 -4.64
N GLY A 241 -21.30 15.61 -4.41
CA GLY A 241 -20.41 15.75 -3.26
C GLY A 241 -21.13 16.37 -2.07
N ILE A 242 -20.88 15.84 -0.86
CA ILE A 242 -21.31 16.46 0.40
C ILE A 242 -20.11 16.54 1.32
N ASP A 243 -19.81 17.73 1.82
CA ASP A 243 -18.87 17.93 2.91
C ASP A 243 -19.46 18.91 3.93
N ILE A 244 -19.09 18.72 5.20
CA ILE A 244 -19.53 19.57 6.31
C ILE A 244 -18.61 20.78 6.50
N SER A 245 -17.41 20.73 5.93
CA SER A 245 -16.39 21.77 6.06
C SER A 245 -16.46 22.80 4.95
N LYS A 246 -15.85 23.96 5.20
CA LYS A 246 -15.66 25.04 4.22
C LYS A 246 -14.83 24.68 2.98
N MET A 247 -14.26 23.47 2.92
CA MET A 247 -13.65 22.99 1.67
C MET A 247 -14.70 22.83 0.56
N ILE A 248 -15.99 22.64 0.92
CA ILE A 248 -17.08 22.58 -0.06
C ILE A 248 -17.28 23.90 -0.79
N ASP A 249 -17.04 25.05 -0.15
CA ASP A 249 -17.18 26.37 -0.76
C ASP A 249 -16.18 26.49 -1.93
N TYR A 250 -14.93 26.10 -1.70
CA TYR A 250 -13.90 26.04 -2.75
C TYR A 250 -14.24 25.04 -3.86
N ALA A 251 -14.79 23.87 -3.50
CA ALA A 251 -15.21 22.89 -4.50
C ALA A 251 -16.30 23.49 -5.41
N ILE A 252 -17.29 24.18 -4.85
CA ILE A 252 -18.36 24.83 -5.61
C ILE A 252 -17.79 25.94 -6.51
N GLU A 253 -16.94 26.82 -5.98
CA GLU A 253 -16.32 27.90 -6.74
C GLU A 253 -15.60 27.39 -7.99
N ILE A 254 -14.83 26.29 -7.88
CA ILE A 254 -14.14 25.69 -9.04
C ILE A 254 -15.09 25.17 -10.12
N GLU A 255 -16.24 24.60 -9.75
CA GLU A 255 -17.15 24.02 -10.74
C GLU A 255 -18.10 25.07 -11.35
N GLU A 256 -18.17 26.27 -10.77
CA GLU A 256 -18.91 27.42 -11.31
C GLU A 256 -18.10 28.28 -12.30
N GLU A 257 -16.76 28.15 -12.29
CA GLU A 257 -15.83 28.78 -13.26
C GLU A 257 -15.77 28.06 -14.61
#